data_AF-A0A0C9T2Q0-F1
#
_entry.id   AF-A0A0C9T2Q0-F1
#
_cell.length_a   1.000
_cell.length_b   1.000
_cell.length_c   1.000
_cell.angle_alpha   90.00
_cell.angle_beta   90.00
_cell.angle_gamma   90.00
#
_symmetry.space_group_name_H-M   'P 1'
#
loop_
_entity.id
_entity.type
_entity.pdbx_description
1 polymer ?
#
loop_
_entity_poly.entity_id
_entity_poly.type
_entity_poly.pdbx_seq_one_letter_code
_entity_poly.pdbx_strand_id
1 'polypeptide(L)' 'DLGPISWLLGMKVSRDREVQTISISQESYIDAILTKYNFANAKPVSIPMDPNVQL' A
#
# COMPACT_ATOMS: atom_id res chain seq x y z
N ASP A 1 -18.93 -12.25 17.96
CA ASP A 1 -18.59 -11.42 16.78
C ASP A 1 -17.08 -11.18 16.79
N LEU A 2 -16.40 -11.29 15.65
CA LEU A 2 -14.92 -11.27 15.58
C LEU A 2 -14.32 -9.85 15.49
N GLY A 3 -15.16 -8.81 15.55
CA GLY A 3 -14.75 -7.43 15.43
C GLY A 3 -14.45 -7.00 13.98
N PRO A 4 -14.08 -5.74 13.76
CA PRO A 4 -13.75 -5.23 12.44
C PRO A 4 -12.49 -5.88 11.87
N ILE A 5 -12.52 -6.22 10.58
CA ILE A 5 -11.33 -6.69 9.83
C ILE A 5 -10.26 -5.60 9.86
N SER A 6 -9.07 -5.95 10.37
CA SER A 6 -7.87 -5.10 10.32
C SER A 6 -6.83 -5.59 9.31
N TRP A 7 -6.94 -6.84 8.86
CA TRP A 7 -6.00 -7.48 7.93
C TRP A 7 -6.74 -8.40 6.96
N LEU A 8 -6.40 -8.30 5.67
CA LEU A 8 -6.94 -9.14 4.61
C LEU A 8 -5.82 -9.48 3.63
N LEU A 9 -5.54 -10.77 3.43
CA LEU A 9 -4.49 -11.25 2.50
C LEU A 9 -3.11 -10.61 2.73
N GLY A 10 -2.75 -10.33 3.99
CA GLY A 10 -1.48 -9.67 4.35
C GLY A 10 -1.47 -8.15 4.14
N MET A 11 -2.59 -7.57 3.68
CA MET A 11 -2.78 -6.12 3.57
C MET A 11 -3.48 -5.59 4.80
N LYS A 12 -3.06 -4.41 5.27
CA LYS A 12 -3.72 -3.73 6.38
C LYS A 12 -4.98 -3.07 5.87
N VAL A 13 -6.11 -3.32 6.52
CA VAL A 13 -7.40 -2.71 6.19
C VAL A 13 -7.76 -1.74 7.31
N SER A 14 -8.03 -0.50 6.94
CA SER A 14 -8.62 0.51 7.81
C SER A 14 -9.97 0.92 7.26
N ARG A 15 -10.96 1.08 8.12
CA ARG A 15 -12.30 1.51 7.72
C ARG A 15 -12.74 2.65 8.62
N ASP A 16 -12.96 3.80 8.00
CA ASP A 16 -13.59 4.93 8.63
C ASP A 16 -15.08 4.93 8.24
N ARG A 17 -15.95 4.77 9.24
CA ARG A 17 -17.40 4.71 9.02
C ARG A 17 -18.04 6.09 8.98
N GLU A 18 -17.42 7.10 9.58
CA GLU A 18 -17.95 8.47 9.61
C GLU A 18 -17.85 9.10 8.22
N VAL A 19 -16.68 8.94 7.59
CA VAL A 19 -16.43 9.39 6.20
C VAL A 19 -16.64 8.30 5.16
N GLN A 20 -17.20 7.14 5.58
CA GLN A 20 -17.55 6.00 4.72
C GLN A 20 -16.42 5.51 3.79
N THR A 21 -15.17 5.58 4.28
CA THR A 21 -13.98 5.24 3.50
C THR A 21 -13.36 3.92 3.96
N ILE A 22 -12.85 3.15 3.00
CA ILE A 22 -12.03 1.97 3.26
C ILE A 22 -10.66 2.25 2.66
N SER A 23 -9.61 2.11 3.47
CA SER A 23 -8.23 2.23 3.06
C SER A 23 -7.55 0.87 3.20
N ILE A 24 -6.79 0.50 2.17
CA ILE A 24 -6.01 -0.73 2.14
C ILE A 24 -4.54 -0.32 1.99
N SER A 25 -3.68 -0.75 2.90
CA SER A 25 -2.24 -0.49 2.88
C SER A 25 -1.46 -1.79 2.67
N GLN A 26 -0.46 -1.72 1.79
CA GLN A 26 0.50 -2.78 1.50
C GLN A 26 1.94 -2.36 1.87
N GLU A 27 2.11 -1.46 2.84
CA GLU A 27 3.43 -0.97 3.28
C GLU A 27 4.44 -2.10 3.51
N SER A 28 4.05 -3.15 4.25
CA SER A 28 4.90 -4.31 4.52
C SER A 28 5.35 -5.05 3.26
N TYR A 29 4.51 -5.10 2.23
CA TYR A 29 4.86 -5.71 0.94
C TYR A 29 5.85 -4.85 0.16
N ILE A 30 5.68 -3.52 0.19
CA ILE A 30 6.63 -2.58 -0.41
C ILE A 30 7.99 -2.72 0.26
N ASP A 31 8.05 -2.74 1.59
CA ASP A 31 9.30 -2.90 2.35
C ASP A 31 9.98 -4.25 2.04
N ALA A 32 9.19 -5.32 1.91
CA ALA A 32 9.69 -6.64 1.52
C ALA A 32 10.31 -6.63 0.11
N ILE A 33 9.68 -5.95 -0.86
CA ILE A 33 10.22 -5.79 -2.22
C ILE A 33 11.52 -4.98 -2.18
N LEU A 34 11.52 -3.84 -1.48
CA LEU A 34 12.70 -2.97 -1.38
C LEU A 34 13.88 -3.72 -0.78
N THR A 35 13.64 -4.53 0.26
CA THR A 35 14.66 -5.36 0.87
C THR A 35 15.13 -6.46 -0.09
N LYS A 36 14.20 -7.18 -0.74
CA LYS A 36 14.51 -8.29 -1.65
C LYS A 36 15.42 -7.90 -2.81
N TYR A 37 15.23 -6.70 -3.36
CA TYR A 37 16.02 -6.19 -4.49
C TYR A 37 17.13 -5.23 -4.07
N ASN A 38 17.44 -5.15 -2.77
CA ASN A 38 18.50 -4.29 -2.23
C ASN A 38 18.31 -2.80 -2.56
N PHE A 39 17.05 -2.36 -2.65
CA PHE A 39 16.62 -0.98 -2.92
C PHE A 39 16.30 -0.17 -1.67
N ALA A 40 16.55 -0.69 -0.47
CA ALA A 40 16.38 0.04 0.79
C ALA A 40 17.13 1.39 0.85
N ASN A 41 18.25 1.51 0.11
CA ASN A 41 19.05 2.73 0.02
C ASN A 41 19.11 3.31 -1.42
N ALA A 42 18.14 2.97 -2.27
CA ALA A 42 18.09 3.49 -3.62
C ALA A 42 17.90 5.01 -3.62
N LYS A 43 18.63 5.72 -4.49
CA LYS A 43 18.44 7.17 -4.65
C LYS A 43 17.05 7.41 -5.26
N PRO A 44 16.23 8.30 -4.67
CA PRO A 44 14.93 8.62 -5.25
C PRO A 44 15.14 9.28 -6.61
N VAL A 45 14.47 8.73 -7.62
CA VAL A 45 14.39 9.30 -8.96
C VAL A 45 12.92 9.55 -9.24
N SER A 46 12.60 10.71 -9.81
CA SER A 46 11.24 10.98 -10.25
C SER A 46 10.90 10.03 -11.40
N ILE A 47 9.98 9.09 -11.16
CA ILE A 47 9.35 8.27 -12.18
C ILE A 47 7.90 8.74 -12.26
N PRO A 48 7.61 9.83 -13.00
CA PRO A 48 6.25 10.31 -13.15
C PRO A 48 5.41 9.24 -13.84
N MET A 49 4.15 9.13 -13.41
CA MET A 49 3.16 8.33 -14.13
C MET A 49 2.98 8.90 -15.54
N ASP A 50 2.90 8.03 -16.55
CA ASP A 50 2.66 8.48 -17.93
C ASP A 50 1.30 9.19 -17.98
N PRO A 51 1.24 10.48 -18.34
CA PRO A 51 -0.01 11.22 -18.39
C PRO A 51 -1.00 10.67 -19.43
N ASN A 52 -0.53 9.82 -20.36
CA ASN A 52 -1.36 9.22 -21.40
C ASN A 52 -1.89 7.82 -21.03
N VAL A 53 -1.54 7.29 -19.85
CA VAL A 53 -2.14 6.04 -19.36
C VAL A 53 -3.60 6.29 -19.00
N GLN A 54 -4.50 5.69 -19.77
CA GLN A 54 -5.91 5.56 -19.40
C GLN A 54 -6.06 4.31 -18.53
N LEU A 55 -6.40 4.53 -17.25
CA LEU A 55 -6.71 3.49 -16.27
C LEU A 55 -8.17 3.01 -16.40
#